data_AF-A0A962E099-F1
#
_entry.id   AF-A0A962E099-F1
#
_cell.length_a   1.000
_cell.length_b   1.000
_cell.length_c   1.000
_cell.angle_alpha   90.00
_cell.angle_beta   90.00
_cell.angle_gamma   90.00
#
_symmetry.space_group_name_H-M   'P 1'
#
loop_
_entity.id
_entity.type
_entity.pdbx_description
1 polymer ?
#
loop_
_entity_poly.entity_id
_entity_poly.type
_entity_poly.pdbx_seq_one_letter_code
_entity_poly.pdbx_strand_id
1 'polypeptide(L)'
;MTTAFNFASYLSDPQAFLFKLEPNAMQVLVVRLSDADLQSAAFLDDRMLQVQRPAVWMPMETLLSAEPPLAPPAPLGIFHIGHCGSTLLSRMLGALPGVLSIREPLILRTVAELYRQPAATARFDAATLDRLFHRALALLQRR
;
A
#
# COMPACT_ATOMS: atom_id res chain seq x y z
N MET A 1 -3.69 -12.95 -24.35
CA MET A 1 -5.02 -12.35 -24.14
C MET A 1 -5.09 -11.86 -22.71
N THR A 2 -4.88 -10.57 -22.51
CA THR A 2 -4.84 -9.95 -21.18
C THR A 2 -6.26 -9.58 -20.81
N THR A 3 -6.91 -10.39 -19.98
CA THR A 3 -8.25 -10.09 -19.49
C THR A 3 -8.23 -8.73 -18.80
N ALA A 4 -9.14 -7.83 -19.18
CA ALA A 4 -9.32 -6.56 -18.48
C ALA A 4 -9.76 -6.87 -17.05
N PHE A 5 -8.83 -6.78 -16.10
CA PHE A 5 -9.07 -6.99 -14.68
C PHE A 5 -9.86 -5.80 -14.13
N ASN A 6 -11.08 -6.03 -13.67
CA ASN A 6 -11.97 -5.00 -13.11
C ASN A 6 -11.63 -4.74 -11.63
N PHE A 7 -11.70 -3.49 -11.17
CA PHE A 7 -11.45 -3.06 -9.79
C PHE A 7 -12.16 -3.92 -8.73
N ALA A 8 -13.42 -4.28 -8.95
CA ALA A 8 -14.18 -5.11 -8.02
C ALA A 8 -13.50 -6.47 -7.76
N SER A 9 -12.88 -7.06 -8.80
CA SER A 9 -12.13 -8.32 -8.68
C SER A 9 -10.81 -8.16 -7.92
N TYR A 10 -10.19 -6.98 -7.99
CA TYR A 10 -8.98 -6.66 -7.22
C TYR A 10 -9.28 -6.45 -5.74
N LEU A 11 -10.39 -5.78 -5.41
CA LEU A 11 -10.78 -5.66 -4.02
C LEU A 11 -11.12 -7.04 -3.43
N SER A 12 -11.67 -7.99 -4.17
CA SER A 12 -11.96 -9.31 -3.62
C SER A 12 -10.76 -10.26 -3.56
N ASP A 13 -9.64 -9.93 -4.23
CA ASP A 13 -8.44 -10.77 -4.24
C ASP A 13 -7.55 -10.47 -3.02
N PRO A 14 -7.36 -11.41 -2.06
CA PRO A 14 -6.47 -11.19 -0.93
C PRO A 14 -5.01 -10.98 -1.38
N GLN A 15 -4.62 -11.46 -2.57
CA GLN A 15 -3.28 -11.27 -3.11
C GLN A 15 -3.09 -9.90 -3.77
N ALA A 16 -4.14 -9.08 -3.91
CA ALA A 16 -4.02 -7.71 -4.39
C ALA A 16 -3.32 -6.84 -3.35
N PHE A 17 -2.12 -6.35 -3.69
CA PHE A 17 -1.36 -5.44 -2.84
C PHE A 17 -1.35 -4.04 -3.43
N LEU A 18 -1.81 -3.06 -2.65
CA LEU A 18 -1.76 -1.65 -3.02
C LEU A 18 -0.32 -1.15 -2.95
N PHE A 19 0.33 -1.05 -4.11
CA PHE A 19 1.77 -0.94 -4.20
C PHE A 19 2.25 0.50 -4.16
N LYS A 20 1.85 1.34 -5.12
CA LYS A 20 2.27 2.76 -5.17
C LYS A 20 1.18 3.70 -5.68
N LEU A 21 1.33 4.96 -5.34
CA LEU A 21 0.50 6.07 -5.79
C LEU A 21 1.33 6.97 -6.73
N GLU A 22 0.75 7.31 -7.89
CA GLU A 22 1.28 8.31 -8.81
C GLU A 22 0.37 9.55 -8.77
N PRO A 23 0.65 10.53 -7.89
CA PRO A 23 -0.26 11.65 -7.64
C PRO A 23 -0.44 12.56 -8.85
N ASN A 24 0.58 12.68 -9.71
CA ASN A 24 0.51 13.48 -10.93
C ASN A 24 -0.40 12.85 -11.98
N ALA A 25 -0.37 11.52 -12.09
CA ALA A 25 -1.19 10.76 -13.02
C ALA A 25 -2.58 10.44 -12.46
N MET A 26 -2.85 10.72 -11.17
CA MET A 26 -4.08 10.34 -10.46
C MET A 26 -4.35 8.83 -10.53
N GLN A 27 -3.28 8.04 -10.41
CA GLN A 27 -3.35 6.58 -10.54
C GLN A 27 -2.70 5.89 -9.34
N VAL A 28 -3.19 4.70 -9.03
CA VAL A 28 -2.54 3.77 -8.09
C VAL A 28 -2.21 2.46 -8.81
N LEU A 29 -1.05 1.91 -8.47
CA LEU A 29 -0.61 0.61 -8.95
C LEU A 29 -1.01 -0.43 -7.92
N VAL A 30 -1.72 -1.46 -8.38
CA VAL A 30 -2.00 -2.66 -7.60
C VAL A 30 -1.25 -3.81 -8.22
N VAL A 31 -0.56 -4.59 -7.39
CA VAL A 31 0.28 -5.72 -7.80
C VAL A 31 -0.20 -6.95 -7.08
N ARG A 32 -0.28 -8.08 -7.79
CA ARG A 32 -0.56 -9.35 -7.13
C ARG A 32 0.72 -9.89 -6.48
N LEU A 33 0.70 -10.02 -5.15
CA LEU A 33 1.81 -10.55 -4.35
C LEU A 33 1.36 -11.77 -3.55
N SER A 34 2.14 -12.86 -3.56
CA SER A 34 1.94 -13.96 -2.62
C SER A 34 2.49 -13.61 -1.23
N ASP A 35 2.13 -14.39 -0.21
CA ASP A 35 2.70 -14.19 1.13
C ASP A 35 4.20 -14.49 1.14
N ALA A 36 4.66 -15.45 0.32
CA ALA A 36 6.08 -15.73 0.13
C ALA A 36 6.83 -14.54 -0.48
N ASP A 37 6.20 -13.77 -1.38
CA ASP A 37 6.79 -12.53 -1.92
C ASP A 37 6.95 -11.47 -0.82
N LEU A 38 5.92 -11.27 -0.01
CA LEU A 38 5.96 -10.30 1.09
C LEU A 38 6.97 -10.70 2.17
N GLN A 39 7.16 -11.99 2.44
CA GLN A 39 8.14 -12.48 3.42
C GLN A 39 9.59 -12.40 2.91
N SER A 40 9.81 -12.71 1.63
CA SER A 40 11.15 -12.74 1.04
C SER A 40 11.68 -11.34 0.69
N ALA A 41 10.82 -10.39 0.34
CA ALA A 41 11.23 -9.05 -0.04
C ALA A 41 11.87 -8.30 1.14
N ALA A 42 13.12 -7.87 0.99
CA ALA A 42 13.75 -6.96 1.95
C ALA A 42 13.00 -5.61 1.99
N PHE A 43 12.54 -5.14 0.83
CA PHE A 43 11.85 -3.87 0.63
C PHE A 43 10.67 -4.05 -0.32
N LEU A 44 9.58 -3.35 -0.04
CA LEU A 44 8.35 -3.38 -0.85
C LEU A 44 8.32 -2.19 -1.82
N ASP A 45 9.36 -2.10 -2.66
CA ASP A 45 9.54 -1.01 -3.64
C ASP A 45 9.72 -1.53 -5.06
N ASP A 46 9.95 -0.62 -6.02
CA ASP A 46 10.03 -0.90 -7.46
C ASP A 46 10.98 -2.05 -7.83
N ARG A 47 11.93 -2.44 -6.98
CA ARG A 47 12.76 -3.64 -7.17
C ARG A 47 11.92 -4.91 -7.27
N MET A 48 10.77 -4.98 -6.59
CA MET A 48 9.84 -6.10 -6.69
C MET A 48 9.21 -6.26 -8.07
N LEU A 49 9.16 -5.18 -8.86
CA LEU A 49 8.55 -5.15 -10.19
C LEU A 49 9.50 -5.65 -11.29
N GLN A 50 10.79 -5.91 -10.97
CA GLN A 50 11.75 -6.48 -11.93
C GLN A 50 11.36 -7.91 -12.34
N VAL A 51 10.64 -8.62 -11.47
CA VAL A 51 10.00 -9.89 -11.82
C VAL A 51 8.62 -9.59 -12.40
N GLN A 52 8.33 -10.14 -13.57
CA GLN A 52 7.03 -9.93 -14.23
C GLN A 52 5.91 -10.48 -13.36
N ARG A 53 5.07 -9.58 -12.82
CA ARG A 53 3.95 -9.88 -11.94
C ARG A 53 2.67 -9.31 -12.53
N PRO A 54 1.50 -9.95 -12.32
CA PRO A 54 0.23 -9.31 -12.63
C PRO A 54 0.10 -7.99 -11.87
N ALA A 55 -0.09 -6.90 -12.60
CA ALA A 55 -0.24 -5.56 -12.05
C ALA A 55 -1.24 -4.77 -12.88
N VAL A 56 -1.94 -3.84 -12.24
CA VAL A 56 -2.89 -2.95 -12.89
C VAL A 56 -2.74 -1.53 -12.37
N TRP A 57 -2.82 -0.57 -13.29
CA TRP A 57 -3.04 0.83 -12.94
C TRP A 57 -4.53 1.09 -12.86
N MET A 58 -4.98 1.74 -11.79
CA MET A 58 -6.37 2.13 -11.60
C MET A 58 -6.46 3.61 -11.21
N PRO A 59 -7.58 4.29 -11.53
CA PRO A 59 -7.80 5.67 -11.09
C PRO A 59 -7.79 5.76 -9.56
N MET A 60 -7.16 6.79 -9.02
CA MET A 60 -7.09 7.04 -7.58
C MET A 60 -8.49 7.26 -6.98
N GLU A 61 -9.42 7.82 -7.75
CA GLU A 61 -10.81 8.02 -7.36
C GLU A 61 -11.48 6.70 -6.97
N THR A 62 -11.06 5.60 -7.58
CA THR A 62 -11.55 4.26 -7.27
C THR A 62 -11.20 3.84 -5.84
N LEU A 63 -9.99 4.21 -5.37
CA LEU A 63 -9.56 3.98 -3.99
C LEU A 63 -10.36 4.85 -3.00
N LEU A 64 -10.61 6.12 -3.36
CA LEU A 64 -11.37 7.05 -2.52
C LEU A 64 -12.84 6.64 -2.38
N SER A 65 -13.43 6.12 -3.46
CA SER A 65 -14.83 5.71 -3.52
C SER A 65 -15.09 4.31 -2.96
N ALA A 66 -14.05 3.51 -2.76
CA ALA A 66 -14.20 2.18 -2.17
C ALA A 66 -14.73 2.25 -0.74
N GLU A 67 -15.71 1.42 -0.40
CA GLU A 67 -16.11 1.26 0.99
C GLU A 67 -14.99 0.57 1.77
N PRO A 68 -14.69 1.01 3.01
CA PRO A 68 -13.73 0.29 3.82
C PRO A 68 -14.31 -1.09 4.15
N PRO A 69 -13.48 -2.14 4.24
CA PRO A 69 -13.92 -3.34 4.94
C PRO A 69 -14.38 -2.95 6.37
N LEU A 70 -15.34 -3.71 6.91
CA LEU A 70 -15.78 -3.59 8.32
C LEU A 70 -14.55 -3.43 9.22
N ALA A 71 -14.55 -2.36 10.03
CA ALA A 71 -13.40 -1.78 10.71
C ALA A 71 -12.35 -2.83 11.15
N PRO A 72 -11.26 -3.02 10.39
CA PRO A 72 -10.19 -3.92 10.81
C PRO A 72 -9.55 -3.37 12.10
N PRO A 73 -8.99 -4.24 12.95
CA PRO A 73 -8.26 -3.79 14.14
C PRO A 73 -7.15 -2.83 13.72
N ALA A 74 -6.95 -1.75 14.49
CA ALA A 74 -5.95 -0.76 14.16
C ALA A 74 -4.57 -1.42 13.98
N PRO A 75 -3.85 -1.16 12.87
CA PRO A 75 -2.56 -1.77 12.64
C PRO A 75 -1.54 -1.24 13.64
N LEU A 76 -0.57 -2.08 13.99
CA LEU A 76 0.55 -1.67 14.82
C LEU A 76 1.63 -1.03 13.95
N GLY A 77 2.13 0.13 14.36
CA GLY A 77 3.19 0.87 13.66
C GLY A 77 4.54 0.75 14.35
N ILE A 78 5.61 0.49 13.59
CA ILE A 78 7.00 0.61 14.04
C ILE A 78 7.57 1.91 13.45
N PHE A 79 7.66 2.96 14.26
CA PHE A 79 8.30 4.21 13.86
C PHE A 79 9.78 4.17 14.20
N HIS A 80 10.64 4.48 13.23
CA HIS A 80 12.07 4.31 13.40
C HIS A 80 12.88 5.31 12.57
N ILE A 81 14.13 5.53 12.99
CA ILE A 81 15.17 6.17 12.18
C ILE A 81 15.94 5.10 11.38
N GLY A 82 16.79 5.52 10.44
CA GLY A 82 17.60 4.59 9.65
C GLY A 82 18.56 3.76 10.52
N HIS A 83 18.88 2.53 10.08
CA HIS A 83 19.92 1.66 10.65
C HIS A 83 19.75 1.25 12.12
N CYS A 84 18.52 1.22 12.65
CA CYS A 84 18.23 0.78 14.03
C CYS A 84 17.77 -0.69 14.16
N GLY A 85 17.86 -1.47 13.08
CA GLY A 85 17.40 -2.87 13.08
C GLY A 85 15.88 -3.06 12.93
N SER A 86 15.12 -2.03 12.54
CA SER A 86 13.67 -2.13 12.32
C SER A 86 13.28 -3.20 11.30
N THR A 87 14.09 -3.41 10.26
CA THR A 87 13.88 -4.49 9.28
C THR A 87 13.96 -5.87 9.94
N LEU A 88 14.92 -6.09 10.85
CA LEU A 88 15.05 -7.35 11.59
C LEU A 88 13.82 -7.57 12.48
N LEU A 89 13.45 -6.57 13.28
CA LEU A 89 12.27 -6.63 14.15
C LEU A 89 10.99 -6.92 13.36
N SER A 90 10.77 -6.19 12.26
CA SER A 90 9.63 -6.38 11.36
C SER A 90 9.60 -7.80 10.78
N ARG A 91 10.75 -8.39 10.41
CA ARG A 91 10.83 -9.78 9.92
C ARG A 91 10.53 -10.80 11.01
N MET A 92 11.03 -10.59 12.23
CA MET A 92 10.73 -11.48 13.37
C MET A 92 9.24 -11.48 13.69
N LEU A 93 8.61 -10.30 13.71
CA LEU A 93 7.16 -10.18 13.90
C LEU A 93 6.39 -10.86 12.75
N GLY A 94 6.82 -10.67 11.51
CA GLY A 94 6.20 -11.30 10.34
C GLY A 94 6.39 -12.82 10.23
N ALA A 95 7.23 -13.42 11.08
CA ALA A 95 7.35 -14.87 11.20
C ALA A 95 6.31 -15.48 12.15
N LEU A 96 5.59 -14.65 12.92
CA LEU A 96 4.54 -15.10 13.82
C LEU A 96 3.26 -15.45 13.01
N PRO A 97 2.58 -16.56 13.33
CA PRO A 97 1.30 -16.89 12.69
C PRO A 97 0.28 -15.77 12.86
N GLY A 98 -0.40 -15.41 11.76
CA GLY A 98 -1.43 -14.36 11.76
C GLY A 98 -0.92 -12.93 11.78
N VAL A 99 0.40 -12.71 11.65
CA VAL A 99 0.98 -11.35 11.57
C VAL A 99 1.42 -11.04 10.15
N LEU A 100 0.75 -10.07 9.52
CA LEU A 100 1.19 -9.48 8.27
C LEU A 100 2.17 -8.32 8.55
N SER A 101 3.43 -8.51 8.20
CA SER A 101 4.47 -7.49 8.38
C SER A 101 4.80 -6.79 7.06
N ILE A 102 4.38 -5.52 6.95
CA ILE A 102 4.58 -4.68 5.77
C ILE A 102 5.66 -3.64 6.09
N ARG A 103 6.72 -3.60 5.28
CA ARG A 103 7.87 -2.72 5.49
C ARG A 103 7.82 -1.54 4.54
N GLU A 104 7.87 -0.33 5.12
CA GLU A 104 7.95 0.94 4.39
C GLU A 104 7.01 1.00 3.17
N PRO A 105 5.68 0.83 3.34
CA PRO A 105 4.76 0.75 2.21
C PRO A 105 4.84 2.02 1.36
N LEU A 106 5.21 1.90 0.08
CA LEU A 106 5.46 3.04 -0.79
C LEU A 106 4.28 4.01 -0.85
N ILE A 107 3.06 3.51 -0.95
CA ILE A 107 1.87 4.37 -0.97
C ILE A 107 1.75 5.25 0.29
N LEU A 108 2.00 4.71 1.48
CA LEU A 108 1.91 5.50 2.73
C LEU A 108 3.02 6.53 2.79
N ARG A 109 4.20 6.19 2.27
CA ARG A 109 5.31 7.15 2.14
C ARG A 109 4.96 8.28 1.18
N THR A 110 4.40 7.98 0.00
CA THR A 110 3.96 9.01 -0.96
C THR A 110 2.89 9.91 -0.34
N VAL A 111 1.91 9.34 0.38
CA VAL A 111 0.90 10.13 1.09
C VAL A 111 1.53 11.05 2.13
N ALA A 112 2.49 10.55 2.93
CA ALA A 112 3.22 11.37 3.89
C ALA A 112 4.04 12.50 3.23
N GLU A 113 4.62 12.25 2.05
CA GLU A 113 5.30 13.27 1.24
C GLU A 113 4.31 14.34 0.74
N LEU A 114 3.11 13.95 0.34
CA LEU A 114 2.04 14.89 -0.05
C LEU A 114 1.59 15.78 1.13
N TYR A 115 1.48 15.24 2.35
CA TYR A 115 1.17 16.03 3.55
C TYR A 115 2.20 17.11 3.87
N ARG A 116 3.46 16.91 3.47
CA ARG A 116 4.54 17.88 3.71
C ARG A 116 4.55 19.03 2.71
N GLN A 117 3.77 18.94 1.62
CA GLN A 117 3.71 20.00 0.63
C GLN A 117 3.09 21.27 1.22
N PRO A 118 3.68 22.45 0.98
CA PRO A 118 3.06 23.71 1.41
C PRO A 118 1.66 23.87 0.81
N ALA A 119 0.70 24.36 1.60
CA ALA A 119 -0.70 24.51 1.17
C ALA A 119 -0.86 25.30 -0.14
N ALA A 120 -0.01 26.32 -0.37
CA ALA A 120 -0.02 27.13 -1.60
C ALA A 120 0.30 26.34 -2.87
N THR A 121 0.98 25.20 -2.73
CA THR A 121 1.42 24.32 -3.84
C THR A 121 0.82 22.92 -3.75
N ALA A 122 0.03 22.65 -2.71
CA ALA A 122 -0.53 21.34 -2.46
C ALA A 122 -1.58 21.00 -3.52
N ARG A 123 -1.44 19.83 -4.14
CA ARG A 123 -2.41 19.32 -5.12
C ARG A 123 -3.70 18.85 -4.48
N PHE A 124 -3.61 18.39 -3.23
CA PHE A 124 -4.72 17.80 -2.49
C PHE A 124 -4.96 18.57 -1.21
N ASP A 125 -6.23 18.71 -0.83
CA ASP A 125 -6.60 19.21 0.48
C ASP A 125 -6.35 18.16 1.57
N ALA A 126 -6.31 18.61 2.83
CA ALA A 126 -6.07 17.73 3.97
C ALA A 126 -7.11 16.60 4.07
N ALA A 127 -8.38 16.91 3.80
CA ALA A 127 -9.46 15.92 3.86
C ALA A 127 -9.30 14.79 2.84
N THR A 128 -8.80 15.10 1.63
CA THR A 128 -8.50 14.08 0.61
C THR A 128 -7.31 13.24 1.01
N LEU A 129 -6.26 13.86 1.58
CA LEU A 129 -5.11 13.12 2.09
C LEU A 129 -5.48 12.20 3.26
N ASP A 130 -6.34 12.65 4.19
CA ASP A 130 -6.84 11.84 5.31
C ASP A 130 -7.61 10.63 4.79
N ARG A 131 -8.54 10.84 3.86
CA ARG A 131 -9.27 9.75 3.21
C ARG A 131 -8.32 8.78 2.51
N LEU A 132 -7.35 9.29 1.77
CA LEU A 132 -6.39 8.47 1.04
C LEU A 132 -5.53 7.63 1.99
N PHE A 133 -5.04 8.21 3.08
CA PHE A 133 -4.30 7.51 4.12
C PHE A 133 -5.12 6.39 4.74
N HIS A 134 -6.34 6.69 5.21
CA HIS A 134 -7.21 5.69 5.85
C HIS A 134 -7.61 4.57 4.89
N ARG A 135 -7.89 4.90 3.61
CA ARG A 135 -8.20 3.90 2.58
C ARG A 135 -7.02 3.02 2.26
N ALA A 136 -5.84 3.61 2.06
CA ALA A 136 -4.62 2.85 1.81
C ALA A 136 -4.30 1.92 2.98
N LEU A 137 -4.38 2.43 4.21
CA LEU A 137 -4.13 1.66 5.42
C LEU A 137 -5.14 0.51 5.56
N ALA A 138 -6.43 0.74 5.33
CA ALA A 138 -7.45 -0.29 5.39
C ALA A 138 -7.23 -1.38 4.33
N LEU A 139 -6.85 -1.01 3.10
CA LEU A 139 -6.58 -1.98 2.03
C LEU A 139 -5.32 -2.81 2.27
N LEU A 140 -4.28 -2.23 2.85
CA LEU A 140 -3.05 -2.94 3.20
C LEU A 140 -3.28 -4.02 4.27
N GLN A 141 -4.35 -3.92 5.06
CA GLN A 141 -4.70 -4.89 6.12
C GLN A 141 -5.54 -6.09 5.64
N ARG A 142 -5.89 -6.18 4.35
CA ARG A 142 -6.93 -7.12 3.87
C ARG A 142 -6.46 -8.56 3.61
N ARG A 143 -5.48 -9.05 4.37
CA ARG A 143 -5.00 -10.44 4.26
C ARG A 143 -5.22 -11.21 5.54
#